data_AF-A0A2T7PJ53-F1
#
_entry.id   AF-A0A2T7PJ53-F1
#
_cell.length_a   1.000
_cell.length_b   1.000
_cell.length_c   1.000
_cell.angle_alpha   90.00
_cell.angle_beta   90.00
_cell.angle_gamma   90.00
#
_symmetry.space_group_name_H-M   'P 1'
#
loop_
_entity.id
_entity.type
_entity.pdbx_description
1 polymer ?
#
loop_
_entity_poly.entity_id
_entity_poly.type
_entity_poly.pdbx_seq_one_letter_code
_entity_poly.pdbx_strand_id
1 'polypeptide(L)' 'MGLAPATPLYSLHKLEKEFVTDVLTGCPTLEDLGVKLTRIEDRAPWELKPYRQGAYYEEYLGEFADPEPPPTVSAVS' A
#
# COMPACT_ATOMS: atom_id res chain seq x y z
N MET A 1 -18.03 19.06 -5.28
CA MET A 1 -16.65 19.36 -5.73
C MET A 1 -15.73 18.37 -5.03
N GLY A 2 -15.19 17.40 -5.79
CA GLY A 2 -14.19 16.37 -5.47
C GLY A 2 -13.98 15.88 -4.02
N LEU A 3 -14.67 14.80 -3.62
CA LEU A 3 -14.35 13.96 -2.45
C LEU A 3 -13.73 12.61 -2.85
N ALA A 4 -13.33 12.44 -4.12
CA ALA A 4 -12.72 11.22 -4.64
C ALA A 4 -11.19 11.25 -4.49
N PRO A 5 -10.53 10.09 -4.28
CA PRO A 5 -9.07 9.94 -4.13
C PRO A 5 -8.23 10.28 -5.39
N ALA A 6 -8.86 10.82 -6.44
CA ALA A 6 -8.25 11.14 -7.73
C ALA A 6 -7.42 12.45 -7.73
N THR A 7 -7.48 13.23 -6.64
CA THR A 7 -6.63 14.42 -6.46
C THR A 7 -5.86 14.28 -5.15
N PRO A 8 -4.59 13.82 -5.17
CA PRO A 8 -3.73 13.93 -4.01
C PRO A 8 -3.52 15.41 -3.75
N LEU A 9 -4.21 15.95 -2.74
CA LEU A 9 -3.93 17.28 -2.23
C LEU A 9 -2.53 17.22 -1.60
N TYR A 10 -1.52 17.65 -2.36
CA TYR A 10 -0.18 17.84 -1.85
C TYR A 10 -0.23 18.91 -0.75
N SER A 11 0.25 18.55 0.44
CA SER A 11 0.45 19.48 1.54
C SER A 11 1.88 19.34 2.04
N LEU A 12 2.45 20.43 2.58
CA LEU A 12 3.79 20.39 3.15
C LEU A 12 3.92 19.31 4.23
N HIS A 13 2.87 19.10 5.03
CA HIS A 13 2.86 18.03 6.02
C HIS A 13 2.91 16.63 5.39
N LYS A 14 2.17 16.39 4.30
CA LYS A 14 2.20 15.11 3.60
C LYS A 14 3.57 14.85 2.97
N LEU A 15 4.20 15.89 2.42
CA LEU A 15 5.56 15.82 1.91
C LEU A 15 6.53 15.37 3.01
N GLU A 16 6.56 16.07 4.14
CA GLU A 16 7.43 15.66 5.26
C GLU A 16 7.16 14.23 5.72
N LYS A 17 5.88 13.83 5.81
CA LYS A 17 5.51 12.47 6.24
C LYS A 17 5.99 11.37 5.28
N GLU A 18 5.93 11.59 3.97
CA GLU A 18 6.36 10.60 2.97
C GLU A 18 7.89 10.45 2.88
N PHE A 19 8.64 11.44 3.36
CA PHE A 19 10.12 11.45 3.32
C PHE A 19 10.77 11.07 4.65
N VAL A 20 9.98 10.77 5.68
CA VAL A 20 10.46 10.27 6.98
C VAL A 20 10.41 8.74 7.00
N THR A 21 11.42 8.12 7.59
CA THR A 21 11.53 6.66 7.73
C THR A 21 10.74 6.13 8.92
N ASP A 22 10.11 4.96 8.74
CA ASP A 22 9.35 4.30 9.80
C ASP A 22 10.25 3.82 10.95
N VAL A 23 9.80 4.02 12.19
CA VAL A 23 10.49 3.60 13.42
C VAL A 23 9.51 2.99 14.41
N LEU A 24 9.98 2.04 15.22
CA LEU A 24 9.17 1.45 16.29
C LEU A 24 8.97 2.46 17.42
N THR A 25 7.75 2.58 17.91
CA THR A 25 7.35 3.55 18.93
C THR A 25 7.56 3.04 20.37
N GLY A 26 7.94 1.77 20.55
CA GLY A 26 8.03 1.11 21.86
C GLY A 26 6.68 0.70 22.45
N CYS A 27 5.57 0.97 21.76
CA CYS A 27 4.24 0.50 22.11
C CYS A 27 4.05 -1.00 21.78
N PRO A 28 3.05 -1.67 22.40
CA PRO A 28 2.66 -3.02 22.00
C PRO A 28 2.35 -3.12 20.51
N THR A 29 2.77 -4.21 19.89
CA THR A 29 2.57 -4.50 18.47
C THR A 29 1.18 -5.08 18.23
N LEU A 30 0.75 -5.13 16.96
CA LEU A 30 -0.52 -5.78 16.60
C LEU A 30 -0.52 -7.29 16.92
N GLU A 31 0.65 -7.92 16.96
CA GLU A 31 0.78 -9.33 17.34
C GLU A 31 0.47 -9.55 18.83
N ASP A 32 0.82 -8.59 19.69
CA ASP A 32 0.49 -8.62 21.13
C ASP A 32 -1.02 -8.55 21.38
N LEU A 33 -1.78 -7.97 20.44
CA LEU A 33 -3.24 -7.94 20.47
C LEU A 33 -3.88 -9.20 19.84
N GLY A 34 -3.07 -10.15 19.36
CA GLY A 34 -3.54 -11.37 18.69
C GLY A 34 -3.99 -11.15 17.24
N VAL A 35 -3.59 -10.05 16.60
CA VAL A 35 -3.93 -9.76 15.20
C VAL A 35 -2.90 -10.38 14.26
N LYS A 36 -3.38 -11.15 13.27
CA LYS A 36 -2.53 -11.71 12.22
C LYS A 36 -2.18 -10.64 11.18
N LEU A 37 -0.88 -10.37 11.01
CA LEU A 37 -0.40 -9.47 9.96
C LEU A 37 -0.66 -10.06 8.57
N THR A 38 -1.09 -9.19 7.65
CA THR A 38 -1.33 -9.52 6.24
C THR A 38 -0.36 -8.72 5.38
N ARG A 39 0.19 -9.37 4.35
CA ARG A 39 1.14 -8.73 3.43
C ARG A 39 0.42 -7.75 2.50
N ILE A 40 1.13 -6.70 2.10
CA ILE A 40 0.56 -5.71 1.18
C ILE A 40 0.35 -6.33 -0.20
N GLU A 41 1.21 -7.25 -0.61
CA GLU A 41 1.18 -7.96 -1.89
C GLU A 41 -0.14 -8.74 -2.06
N ASP A 42 -0.68 -9.32 -0.98
CA ASP A 42 -1.95 -10.08 -1.02
C ASP A 42 -3.17 -9.18 -1.26
N ARG A 43 -3.06 -7.88 -0.92
CA ARG A 43 -4.18 -6.92 -0.90
C ARG A 43 -4.07 -5.84 -1.98
N ALA A 44 -2.85 -5.49 -2.39
CA ALA A 44 -2.56 -4.43 -3.34
C ALA A 44 -3.34 -4.55 -4.67
N PRO A 45 -3.55 -5.75 -5.27
CA PRO A 45 -4.32 -5.87 -6.51
C PRO A 45 -5.75 -5.33 -6.38
N TRP A 46 -6.38 -5.53 -5.23
CA TRP A 46 -7.74 -5.09 -4.96
C TRP A 46 -7.82 -3.58 -4.70
N GLU A 47 -6.87 -3.04 -3.93
CA GLU A 47 -6.80 -1.61 -3.60
C GLU A 47 -6.41 -0.75 -4.81
N LEU A 48 -5.60 -1.30 -5.73
CA LEU A 48 -5.18 -0.62 -6.95
C LEU A 48 -6.17 -0.77 -8.13
N LYS A 49 -7.17 -1.66 -8.01
CA LYS A 49 -8.19 -1.89 -9.05
C LYS A 49 -8.89 -0.60 -9.51
N PRO A 50 -9.31 0.33 -8.63
CA PRO A 50 -9.96 1.57 -9.06
C PRO A 50 -9.06 2.48 -9.90
N TYR A 51 -7.73 2.39 -9.75
CA TYR A 51 -6.79 3.20 -10.53
C TYR A 51 -6.61 2.67 -11.96
N ARG A 52 -7.06 1.45 -12.24
CA ARG A 52 -7.15 0.88 -13.60
C ARG A 52 -8.55 1.04 -14.20
N GLN A 53 -9.51 1.59 -13.44
CA GLN A 53 -10.88 1.77 -13.87
C GLN A 53 -10.92 2.74 -15.07
N GLY A 54 -11.32 2.26 -16.24
CA GLY A 54 -11.30 3.02 -17.50
C GLY A 54 -10.21 2.58 -18.48
N ALA A 55 -9.40 1.58 -18.14
CA ALA A 55 -8.65 0.85 -19.15
C ALA A 55 -9.63 0.21 -20.15
N TYR A 56 -9.33 0.28 -21.45
CA TYR A 56 -10.11 -0.41 -22.51
C TYR A 56 -10.11 -1.93 -22.32
N TYR A 57 -9.19 -2.43 -21.48
CA TYR A 57 -8.96 -3.82 -21.20
C TYR A 57 -8.96 -4.05 -19.68
N GLU A 58 -9.82 -4.94 -19.21
CA GLU A 58 -9.73 -5.47 -17.85
C GLU A 58 -9.07 -6.84 -17.92
N GLU A 59 -7.84 -6.92 -17.41
CA GLU A 59 -7.11 -8.19 -17.31
C GLU A 59 -7.89 -9.14 -16.40
N TYR A 60 -8.17 -10.35 -16.88
CA TYR A 60 -8.79 -11.38 -16.05
C TYR A 60 -7.74 -12.02 -15.13
N LEU A 61 -8.17 -12.50 -13.96
CA LEU A 61 -7.27 -13.12 -12.97
C LEU A 61 -6.53 -14.31 -13.60
N GLY A 62 -5.20 -14.23 -13.69
CA GLY A 62 -4.34 -15.28 -14.29
C GLY A 62 -4.03 -15.12 -15.77
N GLU A 63 -4.42 -14.01 -16.40
CA GLU A 63 -4.08 -13.71 -17.79
C GLU A 63 -2.61 -13.32 -17.98
N PHE A 64 -2.07 -12.55 -17.03
CA PHE A 64 -0.66 -12.18 -16.97
C PHE A 64 -0.02 -12.81 -15.75
N ALA A 65 1.30 -13.00 -15.82
CA ALA A 65 2.06 -13.35 -14.64
C ALA A 65 1.92 -12.25 -13.59
N ASP A 66 1.71 -12.64 -12.34
CA ASP A 66 1.70 -11.69 -11.23
C ASP A 66 3.04 -10.92 -11.19
N PRO A 67 3.01 -9.61 -10.90
CA PRO A 67 4.24 -8.84 -10.79
C PRO A 67 5.12 -9.41 -9.69
N GLU A 68 6.43 -9.42 -9.91
CA GLU A 68 7.37 -9.82 -8.87
C GLU A 68 7.21 -8.91 -7.64
N PRO A 69 7.19 -9.48 -6.42
CA PRO A 69 7.03 -8.70 -5.21
C PRO A 69 8.20 -7.72 -5.04
N PRO A 70 7.96 -6.54 -4.45
CA PRO A 70 9.00 -5.55 -4.25
C PRO A 70 10.10 -6.09 -3.30
N PRO A 71 11.34 -5.60 -3.41
CA PRO A 71 12.42 -6.00 -2.52
C PRO A 71 12.10 -5.59 -1.07
N THR A 72 12.25 -6.53 -0.14
CA THR A 72 12.03 -6.28 1.29
C THR A 72 13.32 -5.84 1.97
N VAL A 73 13.24 -4.82 2.81
CA VAL A 73 14.33 -4.44 3.72
C VAL A 73 14.12 -5.17 5.04
N SER A 74 15.07 -6.02 5.43
CA SER A 74 15.10 -6.55 6.80
C SER A 74 15.51 -5.42 7.74
N ALA A 75 14.72 -5.17 8.80
CA ALA A 75 15.07 -4.20 9.82
C ALA A 75 16.49 -4.50 10.34
N VAL A 76 17.41 -3.56 10.18
CA VAL A 76 18.72 -3.63 10.83
C VAL A 76 18.43 -3.47 12.32
N SER A 77 18.65 -4.56 13.06
CA SER A 77 18.52 -4.63 14.53
C SER A 77 19.39 -3.61 15.24
#